data_AF-A0A931T176-F1
#
_entry.id   AF-A0A931T176-F1
#
_cell.length_a   1.000
_cell.length_b   1.000
_cell.length_c   1.000
_cell.angle_alpha   90.00
_cell.angle_beta   90.00
_cell.angle_gamma   90.00
#
_symmetry.space_group_name_H-M   'P 1'
#
loop_
_entity.id
_entity.type
_entity.pdbx_description
1 polymer ?
#
loop_
_entity_poly.entity_id
_entity_poly.type
_entity_poly.pdbx_seq_one_letter_code
_entity_poly.pdbx_strand_id
1 'polypeptide(L)'
;MAGARQVFVFDLDGTLIDAFHSHLRVYQAVFRDLSLPFEETAYMQAYSPNWYVMYERMGVPRARWDEADRLWLEHYGRERPQERDGASALLRQIGAAGRPLGLVTSGDRSRVERDLERLGWTELFQVVICGG
;
A
#
# COMPACT_ATOMS: atom_id res chain seq x y z
N MET A 1 18.77 -25.59 24.45
CA MET A 1 18.50 -24.13 24.43
C MET A 1 17.58 -23.84 23.28
N ALA A 2 16.37 -23.33 23.51
CA ALA A 2 15.54 -22.83 22.43
C ALA A 2 16.20 -21.54 21.91
N GLY A 3 16.80 -21.59 20.71
CA GLY A 3 17.39 -20.42 20.07
C GLY A 3 16.36 -19.31 19.90
N ALA A 4 16.80 -18.05 19.91
CA ALA A 4 15.92 -16.90 19.76
C ALA A 4 15.06 -17.04 18.49
N ARG A 5 13.74 -17.05 18.66
CA ARG A 5 12.79 -17.18 17.55
C ARG A 5 12.64 -15.81 16.90
N GLN A 6 13.17 -15.66 15.68
CA GLN A 6 13.07 -14.43 14.91
C GLN A 6 11.73 -14.39 14.17
N VAL A 7 11.12 -13.21 14.15
CA VAL A 7 9.90 -12.89 13.38
C VAL A 7 10.23 -11.71 12.47
N PHE A 8 9.69 -11.72 11.26
CA PHE A 8 9.87 -10.65 10.29
C PHE A 8 8.53 -9.96 10.07
N VAL A 9 8.53 -8.63 10.18
CA VAL A 9 7.35 -7.80 9.93
C VAL A 9 7.70 -6.82 8.82
N PHE A 10 6.89 -6.79 7.78
CA PHE A 10 7.08 -5.95 6.62
C PHE A 10 5.98 -4.90 6.49
N ASP A 11 6.36 -3.75 5.97
CA ASP A 11 5.42 -2.86 5.29
C ASP A 11 5.19 -3.35 3.84
N LEU A 12 4.17 -2.80 3.15
CA LEU A 12 3.79 -3.21 1.80
C LEU A 12 4.28 -2.22 0.73
N ASP A 13 3.72 -1.02 0.70
CA ASP A 13 3.87 -0.06 -0.40
C ASP A 13 5.23 0.65 -0.34
N GLY A 14 6.03 0.48 -1.39
CA GLY A 14 7.40 0.99 -1.41
C GLY A 14 8.40 0.08 -0.68
N THR A 15 7.93 -0.97 0.00
CA THR A 15 8.77 -1.97 0.69
C THR A 15 8.78 -3.32 -0.05
N LEU A 16 7.62 -3.95 -0.22
CA LEU A 16 7.47 -5.22 -0.95
C LEU A 16 6.90 -5.01 -2.36
N ILE A 17 6.07 -3.97 -2.55
CA ILE A 17 5.46 -3.61 -3.82
C ILE A 17 6.06 -2.28 -4.31
N ASP A 18 6.36 -2.18 -5.60
CA ASP A 18 6.71 -0.90 -6.23
C ASP A 18 5.44 -0.09 -6.56
N ALA A 19 4.87 0.52 -5.52
CA ALA A 19 3.57 1.17 -5.57
C ALA A 19 3.61 2.63 -6.05
N PHE A 20 4.79 3.26 -6.09
CA PHE A 20 4.91 4.73 -6.25
C PHE A 20 4.18 5.25 -7.48
N HIS A 21 4.47 4.69 -8.66
CA HIS A 21 3.86 5.14 -9.91
C HIS A 21 2.36 4.80 -9.99
N SER A 22 1.92 3.71 -9.38
CA SER A 22 0.50 3.39 -9.29
C SER A 22 -0.25 4.41 -8.42
N HIS A 23 0.31 4.79 -7.27
CA HIS A 23 -0.26 5.80 -6.40
C HIS A 23 -0.33 7.15 -7.09
N LEU A 24 0.74 7.57 -7.79
CA LEU A 24 0.75 8.81 -8.55
C LEU A 24 -0.41 8.88 -9.56
N ARG A 25 -0.61 7.83 -10.36
CA ARG A 25 -1.71 7.76 -11.33
C ARG A 25 -3.09 7.79 -10.66
N VAL A 26 -3.25 7.09 -9.55
CA VAL A 26 -4.50 7.06 -8.79
C VAL A 26 -4.81 8.44 -8.22
N TYR A 27 -3.84 9.12 -7.62
CA TYR A 27 -4.03 10.48 -7.12
C TYR A 27 -4.36 11.47 -8.24
N GLN A 28 -3.69 11.39 -9.40
CA GLN A 28 -4.05 12.20 -10.57
C GLN A 28 -5.50 11.98 -10.99
N ALA A 29 -5.97 10.72 -11.00
CA ALA A 29 -7.34 10.38 -11.36
C ALA A 29 -8.35 10.88 -10.32
N VAL A 30 -8.08 10.71 -9.02
CA VAL A 30 -8.93 11.21 -7.93
C VAL A 30 -9.05 12.73 -8.02
N PHE A 31 -7.95 13.47 -8.17
CA PHE A 31 -7.98 14.92 -8.22
C PHE A 31 -8.73 15.45 -9.44
N ARG A 32 -8.53 14.82 -10.61
CA ARG A 32 -9.31 15.13 -11.81
C ARG A 32 -10.81 14.96 -11.56
N ASP A 33 -11.23 13.84 -10.97
CA ASP A 33 -12.65 13.54 -10.76
C ASP A 33 -13.25 14.44 -9.65
N LEU A 34 -12.44 14.87 -8.68
CA LEU A 34 -12.81 15.89 -7.70
C LEU A 34 -12.79 17.32 -8.29
N SER A 35 -12.36 17.52 -9.54
CA SER A 35 -12.14 18.84 -10.14
C SER A 35 -11.19 19.73 -9.32
N LEU A 36 -10.14 19.14 -8.75
CA LEU A 36 -9.09 19.81 -7.98
C LEU A 36 -7.79 19.87 -8.81
N PRO A 37 -6.98 20.93 -8.67
CA PRO A 37 -5.68 21.01 -9.32
C PRO A 37 -4.71 19.96 -8.77
N PHE A 38 -3.93 19.32 -9.63
CA PHE A 38 -2.91 18.36 -9.25
C PHE A 38 -1.56 18.75 -9.82
N GLU A 39 -0.57 18.92 -8.95
CA GLU A 39 0.82 19.17 -9.33
C GLU A 39 1.70 18.04 -8.80
N GLU A 40 2.46 17.39 -9.68
CA GLU A 40 3.30 16.25 -9.31
C GLU A 40 4.40 16.64 -8.31
N THR A 41 4.96 17.85 -8.44
CA THR A 41 5.94 18.37 -7.48
C THR A 41 5.34 18.56 -6.08
N ALA A 42 4.10 19.04 -5.99
CA ALA A 42 3.38 19.15 -4.73
C ALA A 42 3.09 17.76 -4.14
N TYR A 43 2.69 16.80 -4.96
CA TYR A 43 2.50 15.40 -4.55
C TYR A 43 3.78 14.80 -3.96
N MET A 44 4.92 15.01 -4.61
CA MET A 44 6.22 14.52 -4.14
C MET A 44 6.60 15.13 -2.78
N GLN A 45 6.36 16.41 -2.58
CA GLN A 45 6.63 17.11 -1.32
C GLN A 45 5.63 16.72 -0.22
N ALA A 46 4.40 16.39 -0.60
CA ALA A 46 3.34 16.02 0.32
C ALA A 46 3.46 14.60 0.85
N TYR A 47 4.27 13.73 0.21
CA TYR A 47 4.31 12.29 0.45
C TYR A 47 4.22 11.93 1.93
N SER A 48 3.24 11.07 2.23
CA SER A 48 3.00 10.52 3.56
C SER A 48 2.43 9.12 3.44
N PRO A 49 2.81 8.18 4.32
CA PRO A 49 2.13 6.89 4.41
C PRO A 49 0.69 7.02 4.93
N ASN A 50 0.27 8.20 5.39
CA ASN A 50 -1.11 8.51 5.77
C ASN A 50 -1.79 9.36 4.67
N TRP A 51 -2.85 8.82 4.07
CA TRP A 51 -3.64 9.39 2.97
C TRP A 51 -4.38 10.65 3.41
N TYR A 52 -4.81 10.75 4.66
CA TYR A 52 -5.42 11.97 5.18
C TYR A 52 -4.41 13.12 5.29
N VAL A 53 -3.15 12.82 5.58
CA VAL A 53 -2.07 13.82 5.55
C VAL A 53 -1.77 14.24 4.12
N MET A 54 -1.82 13.31 3.16
CA MET A 54 -1.72 13.64 1.72
C MET A 54 -2.84 14.58 1.28
N TYR A 55 -4.09 14.24 1.58
CA TYR A 55 -5.26 15.06 1.24
C TYR A 55 -5.17 16.46 1.83
N GLU A 56 -4.81 16.58 3.12
CA GLU A 56 -4.63 17.87 3.77
C GLU A 56 -3.55 18.71 3.08
N ARG A 57 -2.36 18.14 2.85
CA ARG A 57 -1.23 18.84 2.21
C ARG A 57 -1.49 19.22 0.76
N MET A 58 -2.28 18.42 0.06
CA MET A 58 -2.67 18.65 -1.33
C MET A 58 -3.96 19.47 -1.48
N GLY A 59 -4.53 19.96 -0.37
CA GLY A 59 -5.65 20.89 -0.39
C GLY A 59 -7.02 20.26 -0.69
N VAL A 60 -7.19 18.95 -0.47
CA VAL A 60 -8.50 18.31 -0.59
C VAL A 60 -9.39 18.76 0.59
N PRO A 61 -10.55 19.39 0.35
CA PRO A 61 -11.44 19.80 1.43
C PRO A 61 -11.86 18.62 2.29
N ARG A 62 -11.80 18.77 3.63
CA ARG A 62 -12.12 17.69 4.58
C ARG A 62 -13.51 17.07 4.35
N ALA A 63 -14.49 17.88 3.94
CA ALA A 63 -15.84 17.44 3.61
C ALA A 63 -15.92 16.46 2.41
N ARG A 64 -14.84 16.33 1.64
CA ARG A 64 -14.74 15.44 0.46
C ARG A 64 -13.81 14.25 0.69
N TRP A 65 -13.29 14.03 1.90
CA TRP A 65 -12.36 12.93 2.16
C TRP A 65 -13.00 11.56 1.92
N ASP A 66 -14.24 11.34 2.35
CA ASP A 66 -14.96 10.08 2.09
C ASP A 66 -15.16 9.84 0.58
N GLU A 67 -15.41 10.90 -0.18
CA GLU A 67 -15.50 10.84 -1.64
C GLU A 67 -14.14 10.49 -2.27
N ALA A 68 -13.07 11.12 -1.79
CA ALA A 68 -11.71 10.88 -2.23
C ALA A 68 -11.27 9.43 -1.95
N ASP A 69 -11.55 8.90 -0.75
CA ASP A 69 -11.23 7.52 -0.38
C ASP A 69 -11.95 6.50 -1.28
N ARG A 70 -13.23 6.72 -1.55
CA ARG A 70 -14.00 5.88 -2.48
C ARG A 70 -13.42 5.91 -3.89
N LEU A 71 -13.12 7.09 -4.43
CA LEU A 71 -12.52 7.24 -5.75
C LEU A 71 -11.12 6.61 -5.81
N TRP A 72 -10.34 6.75 -4.73
CA TRP A 72 -9.01 6.18 -4.64
C TRP A 72 -9.06 4.65 -4.75
N LEU A 73 -9.94 4.00 -3.98
CA LEU A 73 -10.11 2.53 -4.05
C LEU A 73 -10.63 2.06 -5.41
N GLU A 74 -11.53 2.84 -6.03
CA GLU A 74 -12.05 2.54 -7.37
C GLU A 74 -10.94 2.58 -8.43
N HIS A 75 -10.15 3.67 -8.46
CA HIS A 75 -9.06 3.84 -9.41
C HIS A 75 -7.93 2.85 -9.15
N TYR A 76 -7.56 2.62 -7.89
CA TYR A 76 -6.54 1.62 -7.53
C TYR A 76 -6.98 0.21 -7.93
N GLY A 77 -8.28 -0.11 -7.96
CA GLY A 77 -8.74 -1.41 -8.40
C GLY A 77 -8.35 -1.79 -9.83
N ARG A 78 -7.96 -0.81 -10.65
CA ARG A 78 -7.45 -0.99 -12.01
C ARG A 78 -5.91 -1.10 -12.07
N GLU A 79 -5.23 -0.75 -10.98
CA GLU A 79 -3.77 -0.80 -10.87
C GLU A 79 -3.28 -2.22 -10.57
N ARG A 80 -2.07 -2.52 -11.03
CA ARG A 80 -1.40 -3.82 -10.86
C ARG A 80 0.10 -3.60 -10.61
N PRO A 81 0.47 -2.97 -9.48
CA PRO A 81 1.87 -2.69 -9.21
C PRO A 81 2.65 -4.01 -9.06
N GLN A 82 3.89 -4.01 -9.54
CA GLN A 82 4.73 -5.20 -9.47
C GLN A 82 5.33 -5.32 -8.07
N GLU A 83 5.70 -6.54 -7.71
CA GLU A 83 6.58 -6.73 -6.56
C GLU A 83 7.93 -6.06 -6.80
N ARG A 84 8.62 -5.64 -5.73
CA ARG A 84 10.03 -5.26 -5.82
C ARG A 84 10.89 -6.50 -6.11
N ASP A 85 11.98 -6.28 -6.82
CA ASP A 85 12.93 -7.32 -7.19
C ASP A 85 13.33 -8.18 -5.98
N GLY A 86 13.05 -9.48 -6.07
CA GLY A 86 13.39 -10.46 -5.04
C GLY A 86 12.43 -10.54 -3.84
N ALA A 87 11.40 -9.70 -3.75
CA ALA A 87 10.44 -9.70 -2.62
C ALA A 87 9.79 -11.08 -2.44
N SER A 88 9.22 -11.63 -3.50
CA SER A 88 8.69 -13.00 -3.55
C SER A 88 9.66 -14.06 -3.06
N ALA A 89 10.92 -14.01 -3.54
CA ALA A 89 11.93 -14.99 -3.21
C ALA A 89 12.31 -14.92 -1.72
N LEU A 90 12.47 -13.70 -1.20
CA LEU A 90 12.76 -13.45 0.20
C LEU A 90 11.65 -13.97 1.12
N LEU A 91 10.39 -13.62 0.85
CA LEU A 91 9.24 -14.06 1.66
C LEU A 91 9.17 -15.59 1.69
N ARG A 92 9.28 -16.25 0.54
CA ARG A 92 9.28 -17.73 0.46
C ARG A 92 10.47 -18.35 1.20
N GLN A 93 11.67 -17.76 1.11
CA GLN A 93 12.85 -18.25 1.82
C GLN A 93 12.70 -18.14 3.34
N ILE A 94 12.14 -17.04 3.84
CA ILE A 94 11.87 -16.85 5.29
C ILE A 94 10.84 -17.89 5.77
N GLY A 95 9.75 -18.07 5.01
CA GLY A 95 8.72 -19.07 5.32
C GLY A 95 9.26 -20.49 5.30
N ALA A 96 10.06 -20.85 4.29
CA ALA A 96 10.70 -22.17 4.18
C ALA A 96 11.68 -22.45 5.33
N ALA A 97 12.27 -21.41 5.93
CA ALA A 97 13.09 -21.52 7.13
C ALA A 97 12.28 -21.63 8.44
N GLY A 98 10.95 -21.73 8.37
CA GLY A 98 10.06 -21.86 9.53
C GLY A 98 9.96 -20.60 10.39
N ARG A 99 10.28 -19.43 9.83
CA ARG A 99 10.24 -18.13 10.53
C ARG A 99 8.92 -17.41 10.21
N PRO A 100 8.18 -16.92 11.22
CA PRO A 100 6.92 -16.22 10.97
C PRO A 100 7.11 -14.89 10.21
N LEU A 101 6.13 -14.59 9.36
CA LEU A 101 5.98 -13.38 8.57
C LEU A 101 4.70 -12.63 8.99
N GLY A 102 4.83 -11.35 9.28
CA GLY A 102 3.72 -10.42 9.46
C GLY A 102 3.76 -9.30 8.42
N LEU A 103 2.58 -8.82 8.03
CA LEU A 103 2.41 -7.61 7.24
C LEU A 103 1.73 -6.54 8.11
N VAL A 104 2.32 -5.34 8.16
CA VAL A 104 1.75 -4.17 8.82
C VAL A 104 1.81 -3.03 7.84
N THR A 105 0.65 -2.65 7.30
CA THR A 105 0.52 -1.61 6.29
C THR A 105 -0.58 -0.62 6.68
N SER A 106 -0.46 0.59 6.18
CA SER A 106 -1.47 1.62 6.35
C SER A 106 -2.57 1.54 5.28
N GLY A 107 -2.41 0.70 4.25
CA GLY A 107 -3.40 0.57 3.19
C GLY A 107 -4.72 -0.10 3.62
N ASP A 108 -5.74 0.13 2.80
CA ASP A 108 -7.08 -0.46 2.95
C ASP A 108 -7.05 -1.99 2.85
N ARG A 109 -7.81 -2.67 3.72
CA ARG A 109 -7.85 -4.14 3.78
C ARG A 109 -8.26 -4.78 2.46
N SER A 110 -9.32 -4.31 1.81
CA SER A 110 -9.84 -4.92 0.58
C SER A 110 -8.83 -4.80 -0.57
N ARG A 111 -8.10 -3.68 -0.61
CA ARG A 111 -7.00 -3.44 -1.55
C ARG A 111 -5.81 -4.37 -1.26
N VAL A 112 -5.38 -4.42 0.00
CA VAL A 112 -4.23 -5.23 0.44
C VAL A 112 -4.47 -6.70 0.13
N GLU A 113 -5.64 -7.24 0.48
CA GLU A 113 -6.00 -8.63 0.23
C GLU A 113 -5.97 -8.96 -1.28
N ARG A 114 -6.46 -8.05 -2.14
CA ARG A 114 -6.38 -8.20 -3.60
C ARG A 114 -4.94 -8.27 -4.11
N ASP A 115 -4.05 -7.43 -3.59
CA ASP A 115 -2.64 -7.46 -3.99
C ASP A 115 -1.95 -8.74 -3.52
N LEU A 116 -2.22 -9.18 -2.29
CA LEU A 116 -1.67 -10.44 -1.77
C LEU A 116 -2.15 -11.65 -2.58
N GLU A 117 -3.44 -11.71 -2.93
CA GLU A 117 -3.98 -12.77 -3.77
C GLU A 117 -3.30 -12.79 -5.14
N ARG A 118 -3.24 -11.62 -5.80
CA ARG A 118 -2.64 -11.49 -7.13
C ARG A 118 -1.17 -11.89 -7.16
N LEU A 119 -0.41 -11.54 -6.11
CA LEU A 119 1.02 -11.86 -6.01
C LEU A 119 1.29 -13.28 -5.48
N GLY A 120 0.25 -14.02 -5.10
CA GLY A 120 0.36 -15.35 -4.52
C GLY A 120 1.01 -15.34 -3.13
N TRP A 121 0.72 -14.30 -2.34
CA TRP A 121 1.28 -14.05 -1.02
C TRP A 121 0.30 -14.27 0.14
N THR A 122 -0.99 -14.53 -0.14
CA THR A 122 -2.05 -14.70 0.88
C THR A 122 -1.63 -15.65 2.01
N GLU A 123 -1.07 -16.80 1.66
CA GLU A 123 -0.68 -17.84 2.63
C GLU A 123 0.73 -17.65 3.22
N LEU A 124 1.49 -16.64 2.78
CA LEU A 124 2.84 -16.40 3.27
C LEU A 124 2.85 -15.70 4.64
N PHE A 125 1.88 -14.81 4.88
CA PHE A 125 1.78 -14.01 6.10
C PHE A 125 0.85 -14.67 7.11
N GLN A 126 1.30 -14.83 8.36
CA GLN A 126 0.45 -15.35 9.44
C GLN A 126 -0.44 -14.28 10.05
N VAL A 127 -0.05 -13.01 9.94
CA VAL A 127 -0.79 -11.85 10.45
C VAL A 127 -0.71 -10.73 9.43
N VAL A 128 -1.86 -10.11 9.12
CA VAL A 128 -1.98 -8.93 8.26
C VAL A 128 -2.76 -7.85 9.01
N ILE A 129 -2.09 -6.73 9.31
CA ILE A 129 -2.65 -5.54 9.94
C ILE A 129 -2.72 -4.42 8.90
N CYS A 130 -3.92 -3.86 8.72
CA CYS A 130 -4.24 -2.81 7.76
C CYS A 130 -4.62 -1.50 8.48
N GLY A 131 -4.61 -0.37 7.76
CA GLY A 131 -4.91 0.95 8.31
C GLY A 131 -6.38 1.39 8.23
N GLY A 132 -7.20 0.67 7.46
CA GLY A 132 -8.63 0.91 7.21
C GLY A 132 -9.25 -0.28 6.48
#